data_AF-A0A972R6B0-F1
#
_entry.id   AF-A0A972R6B0-F1
#
_cell.length_a   1.000
_cell.length_b   1.000
_cell.length_c   1.000
_cell.angle_alpha   90.00
_cell.angle_beta   90.00
_cell.angle_gamma   90.00
#
_symmetry.space_group_name_H-M   'P 1'
#
loop_
_entity.id
_entity.type
_entity.pdbx_description
1 polymer ?
#
loop_
_entity_poly.entity_id
_entity_poly.type
_entity_poly.pdbx_seq_one_letter_code
_entity_poly.pdbx_strand_id
1 'polypeptide(L)'
;EDGQVAVLRWDTLEERGTIGFYVERREGNIAWQRVNKDMLPGLITAPMGGEYQLADPAASSGRSYEYRLIEQEAKGTTRTYGPYKLEMQ
;
A
#
# COMPACT_ATOMS: atom_id res chain seq x y z
N GLU A 1 7.80 -25.34 -3.53
CA GLU A 1 8.59 -24.11 -3.76
C GLU A 1 8.01 -23.02 -2.86
N ASP A 2 8.78 -22.56 -1.89
CA ASP A 2 8.42 -21.37 -1.12
C ASP A 2 8.57 -20.17 -2.05
N GLY A 3 7.45 -19.61 -2.49
CA GLY A 3 7.44 -18.39 -3.30
C GLY A 3 7.81 -17.19 -2.45
N GLN A 4 8.64 -16.29 -2.98
CA GLN A 4 8.88 -14.98 -2.37
C GLN A 4 7.64 -14.10 -2.58
N VAL A 5 7.20 -13.40 -1.54
CA VAL A 5 6.06 -12.48 -1.59
C VAL A 5 6.50 -11.12 -1.08
N ALA A 6 6.21 -10.06 -1.83
CA ALA A 6 6.42 -8.70 -1.36
C ALA A 6 5.39 -8.37 -0.28
N VAL A 7 5.84 -7.78 0.84
CA VAL A 7 4.97 -7.33 1.92
C VAL A 7 5.24 -5.86 2.18
N LEU A 8 4.20 -5.03 2.01
CA LEU A 8 4.23 -3.64 2.41
C LEU A 8 3.80 -3.54 3.87
N ARG A 9 4.55 -2.75 4.64
CA ARG A 9 4.26 -2.45 6.03
C ARG A 9 4.37 -0.96 6.26
N TRP A 10 3.41 -0.40 6.98
CA TRP A 10 3.44 1.00 7.38
C TRP A 10 2.65 1.19 8.66
N ASP A 11 3.02 2.25 9.37
CA ASP A 11 2.38 2.69 10.60
C ASP A 11 1.87 4.11 10.41
N THR A 12 0.70 4.40 10.95
CA THR A 12 0.13 5.74 10.99
C THR A 12 0.20 6.27 12.41
N LEU A 13 0.53 7.56 12.56
CA LEU A 13 0.52 8.23 13.87
C LEU A 13 -0.87 8.77 14.22
N GLU A 14 -1.65 9.18 13.21
CA GLU A 14 -3.02 9.66 13.34
C GLU A 14 -3.79 9.32 12.04
N GLU A 15 -5.07 8.94 12.17
CA GLU A 15 -5.96 8.58 11.05
C GLU A 15 -7.25 9.42 11.04
N ARG A 16 -7.15 10.66 11.51
CA ARG A 16 -8.31 11.55 11.61
C ARG A 16 -8.83 11.89 10.22
N GLY A 17 -10.01 11.35 9.92
CA GLY A 17 -10.69 11.58 8.65
C GLY A 17 -10.22 10.63 7.54
N THR A 18 -9.36 9.67 7.85
CA THR A 18 -8.97 8.57 6.95
C THR A 18 -10.08 7.53 6.92
N ILE A 19 -10.56 7.16 5.73
CA ILE A 19 -11.47 6.00 5.55
C ILE A 19 -10.66 4.71 5.43
N GLY A 20 -9.49 4.79 4.80
CA GLY A 20 -8.64 3.64 4.62
C GLY A 20 -7.63 3.82 3.50
N PHE A 21 -7.03 2.70 3.10
CA PHE A 21 -5.84 2.68 2.28
C PHE A 21 -5.95 1.72 1.11
N TYR A 22 -5.28 2.10 0.04
CA TYR A 22 -4.93 1.21 -1.04
C TYR A 22 -3.45 1.29 -1.35
N VAL A 23 -2.92 0.23 -1.92
CA VAL A 23 -1.58 0.18 -2.46
C VAL A 23 -1.65 0.02 -3.95
N GLU A 24 -0.80 0.76 -4.64
CA GLU A 24 -0.56 0.59 -6.06
C GLU A 24 0.88 0.23 -6.34
N ARG A 25 1.08 -0.58 -7.37
CA ARG A 25 2.36 -1.05 -7.89
C ARG A 25 2.52 -0.63 -9.34
N ARG A 26 3.75 -0.35 -9.76
CA ARG A 26 4.14 -0.40 -11.19
C ARG A 26 5.50 -1.05 -11.38
N GLU A 27 5.74 -1.52 -12.59
CA GLU A 27 7.04 -2.02 -13.05
C GLU A 27 7.53 -1.07 -14.16
N GLY A 28 8.68 -0.42 -13.96
CA GLY A 28 9.21 0.58 -14.90
C GLY A 28 8.22 1.73 -15.18
N ASN A 29 8.04 2.09 -16.46
CA ASN A 29 7.16 3.18 -16.89
C ASN A 29 5.71 2.74 -17.17
N ILE A 30 5.31 1.55 -16.72
CA ILE A 30 3.93 1.06 -16.86
C ILE A 30 3.00 1.84 -15.92
N ALA A 31 1.71 1.89 -16.28
CA ALA A 31 0.67 2.48 -15.43
C ALA A 31 0.58 1.78 -14.06
N TRP A 32 0.19 2.55 -13.04
CA TRP A 32 -0.07 2.04 -11.70
C TRP A 32 -1.22 1.05 -11.68
N GLN A 33 -1.04 -0.06 -10.95
CA GLN A 33 -2.01 -1.13 -10.77
C GLN A 33 -2.33 -1.31 -9.30
N ARG A 34 -3.60 -1.55 -8.96
CA ARG A 34 -4.00 -1.84 -7.58
C ARG A 34 -3.49 -3.20 -7.12
N VAL A 35 -2.89 -3.21 -5.92
CA VAL A 35 -2.46 -4.45 -5.24
C VAL A 35 -3.65 -5.06 -4.50
N ASN A 36 -4.30 -4.29 -3.61
CA ASN A 36 -5.54 -4.70 -2.95
C ASN A 36 -6.76 -4.21 -3.74
N LYS A 37 -7.69 -5.14 -4.01
CA LYS A 37 -8.99 -4.83 -4.63
C LYS A 37 -9.92 -4.11 -3.65
N ASP A 38 -9.99 -4.64 -2.44
CA ASP A 38 -10.77 -4.07 -1.35
C ASP A 38 -9.92 -3.11 -0.54
N MET A 39 -10.50 -1.99 -0.13
CA MET A 39 -9.81 -1.01 0.71
C MET A 39 -9.45 -1.65 2.05
N LEU A 40 -8.22 -1.39 2.53
CA LEU A 40 -7.87 -1.66 3.91
C LEU A 40 -8.51 -0.57 4.78
N PRO A 41 -9.50 -0.89 5.63
CA PRO A 41 -10.20 0.12 6.40
C PRO A 41 -9.26 0.79 7.40
N GLY A 42 -9.35 2.11 7.50
CA GLY A 42 -8.67 2.89 8.52
C GLY A 42 -9.25 2.58 9.90
N LEU A 43 -8.42 2.68 10.93
CA LEU A 43 -8.83 2.53 12.33
C LEU A 43 -9.37 3.88 12.85
N ILE A 44 -10.55 4.26 12.34
CA ILE A 44 -11.21 5.55 12.63
C ILE A 44 -11.41 5.80 14.13
N THR A 45 -11.49 4.74 14.95
CA THR A 45 -11.66 4.82 16.41
C THR A 45 -10.36 4.72 17.21
N ALA A 46 -9.21 4.54 16.55
CA ALA A 46 -7.91 4.44 17.22
C ALA A 46 -7.23 5.82 17.27
N PRO A 47 -7.12 6.46 18.45
CA PRO A 47 -6.55 7.79 18.56
C PRO A 47 -5.05 7.85 18.25
N MET A 48 -4.36 6.70 18.15
CA MET A 48 -2.91 6.60 17.94
C MET A 48 -2.53 6.00 16.57
N GLY A 49 -3.46 6.00 15.61
CA GLY A 49 -3.26 5.37 14.31
C GLY A 49 -3.21 3.84 14.38
N GLY A 50 -2.57 3.22 13.40
CA GLY A 50 -2.60 1.77 13.20
C GLY A 50 -1.37 1.23 12.45
N GLU A 51 -1.11 -0.05 12.67
CA GLU A 51 -0.11 -0.82 11.94
C GLU A 51 -0.80 -1.63 10.83
N TYR A 52 -0.26 -1.59 9.62
CA TYR A 52 -0.83 -2.26 8.46
C TYR A 52 0.19 -3.16 7.79
N GLN A 53 -0.29 -4.28 7.26
CA GLN A 53 0.48 -5.16 6.41
C GLN A 53 -0.35 -5.57 5.20
N LEU A 54 0.25 -5.48 4.02
CA LEU A 54 -0.37 -5.94 2.79
C LEU A 54 0.61 -6.78 1.98
N ALA A 55 0.21 -8.03 1.70
CA ALA A 55 0.95 -8.91 0.82
C ALA A 55 0.60 -8.64 -0.64
N ASP A 56 1.60 -8.69 -1.50
CA ASP A 56 1.47 -8.66 -2.96
C ASP A 56 1.99 -9.98 -3.56
N PRO A 57 1.12 -10.98 -3.71
CA PRO A 57 1.50 -12.28 -4.25
C PRO A 57 1.75 -12.25 -5.77
N ALA A 58 1.45 -11.13 -6.44
CA ALA A 58 1.70 -10.97 -7.87
C ALA A 58 3.08 -10.37 -8.18
N ALA A 59 3.85 -10.00 -7.16
CA ALA A 59 5.24 -9.59 -7.32
C ALA A 59 6.12 -10.83 -7.51
N SER A 60 6.91 -10.86 -8.57
CA SER A 60 7.77 -12.00 -8.92
C SER A 60 9.25 -11.73 -8.63
N SER A 61 10.01 -12.78 -8.30
CA SER A 61 11.47 -12.73 -8.19
C SER A 61 12.16 -12.23 -9.47
N GLY A 62 13.31 -11.58 -9.32
CA GLY A 62 14.10 -11.00 -10.41
C GLY A 62 13.49 -9.75 -11.05
N ARG A 63 12.49 -9.13 -10.40
CA ARG A 63 11.78 -7.95 -10.90
C ARG A 63 11.96 -6.76 -9.95
N SER A 64 11.89 -5.56 -10.52
CA SER A 64 11.92 -4.30 -9.76
C SER A 64 10.57 -3.61 -9.84
N TYR A 65 10.05 -3.23 -8.68
CA TYR A 65 8.74 -2.60 -8.57
C TYR A 65 8.86 -1.25 -7.85
N GLU A 66 7.94 -0.36 -8.19
CA GLU A 66 7.65 0.84 -7.42
C GLU A 66 6.27 0.71 -6.81
N TYR A 67 6.14 1.06 -5.53
CA TYR A 67 4.90 1.03 -4.78
C TYR A 67 4.52 2.41 -4.25
N ARG A 68 3.24 2.70 -4.19
CA ARG A 68 2.72 3.89 -3.51
C ARG A 68 1.51 3.54 -2.65
N LEU A 69 1.42 4.19 -1.49
CA LEU A 69 0.28 4.12 -0.60
C LEU A 69 -0.67 5.26 -0.93
N ILE A 70 -1.94 4.92 -1.13
CA ILE A 70 -3.03 5.87 -1.38
C ILE A 70 -3.94 5.88 -0.16
N GLU A 71 -3.91 6.96 0.60
CA GLU A 71 -4.87 7.23 1.67
C GLU A 71 -6.13 7.85 1.07
N GLN A 72 -7.29 7.30 1.41
CA GLN A 72 -8.59 7.87 1.05
C GLN A 72 -9.17 8.60 2.27
N GLU A 73 -9.45 9.89 2.13
CA GLU A 73 -10.07 10.69 3.18
C GLU A 73 -11.60 10.76 3.02
N ALA A 74 -12.31 10.94 4.14
CA ALA A 74 -13.77 11.04 4.20
C ALA A 74 -14.35 12.23 3.44
N LYS A 75 -13.52 13.25 3.18
CA LYS A 75 -13.88 14.41 2.35
C LYS A 75 -13.80 14.12 0.84
N GLY A 76 -13.42 12.90 0.45
CA GLY A 76 -13.26 12.49 -0.95
C GLY A 76 -11.88 12.80 -1.55
N THR A 77 -10.99 13.45 -0.80
CA THR A 77 -9.60 13.69 -1.19
C THR A 77 -8.73 12.45 -1.01
N THR A 78 -7.61 12.40 -1.72
CA THR A 78 -6.61 11.35 -1.58
C THR A 78 -5.25 11.95 -1.25
N ARG A 79 -4.47 11.23 -0.44
CA ARG A 79 -3.05 11.49 -0.24
C ARG A 79 -2.24 10.33 -0.78
N THR A 80 -1.09 10.63 -1.37
CA THR A 80 -0.21 9.64 -1.99
C THR A 80 1.15 9.69 -1.33
N TYR A 81 1.67 8.54 -0.92
CA TYR A 81 2.98 8.39 -0.30
C TYR A 81 3.85 7.44 -1.13
N GLY A 82 5.12 7.82 -1.37
CA GLY A 82 6.04 7.13 -2.27
C GLY A 82 6.37 7.94 -3.54
N PRO A 83 6.87 7.29 -4.61
CA PRO A 83 7.03 5.84 -4.75
C PRO A 83 8.19 5.27 -3.93
N TYR A 84 8.02 4.04 -3.46
CA TYR A 84 9.04 3.23 -2.79
C TYR A 84 9.50 2.11 -3.72
N LYS A 85 10.80 1.90 -3.83
CA LYS A 85 11.39 0.89 -4.73
C LYS A 85 11.63 -0.42 -3.98
N LEU A 86 11.32 -1.53 -4.63
CA LEU A 86 11.62 -2.89 -4.18
C LEU A 86 12.24 -3.70 -5.32
N GLU A 87 13.35 -4.36 -5.04
CA GLU A 87 13.99 -5.32 -5.93
C GLU A 87 13.77 -6.73 -5.35
N MET A 88 12.99 -7.55 -6.04
CA MET A 88 12.76 -8.94 -5.66
C MET A 88 13.97 -9.77 -6.09
N GLN A 89 14.61 -10.45 -5.14
CA GLN A 89 15.78 -11.30 -5.39
C GLN A 89 15.37 -12.66 -5.98
#